data_AF-A0A967RBP9-F1
#
_entry.id   AF-A0A967RBP9-F1
#
_cell.length_a   1.000
_cell.length_b   1.000
_cell.length_c   1.000
_cell.angle_alpha   90.00
_cell.angle_beta   90.00
_cell.angle_gamma   90.00
#
_symmetry.space_group_name_H-M   'P 1'
#
loop_
_entity.id
_entity.type
_entity.pdbx_description
1 polymer ?
#
loop_
_entity_poly.entity_id
_entity_poly.type
_entity_poly.pdbx_seq_one_letter_code
_entity_poly.pdbx_strand_id
1 'polypeptide(L)'
;MVGSTSPQGFWTVVQDSGSPGFEWGRITWNTEPEGSEPQGTAIVVEARTADTEAGLGGETFQSVANGEFFSLFGRFIEVRATLKAAADGTSPVLSDIRIQPAYVAVPVDIKPESCPNPLNVKDKGTLSVAIVGTEDFDVTQVDPASVTLEGVSPLRWSVEDSAIPYEPYLGKQDAYDCLEYYPDEHGAFDGVPDLTLKFDAQEVVTALGAVNDGDVLVLELAGNLLDEFGGGAFLGEDMVIITTKGKE
;
A
#
# COMPACT_ATOMS: atom_id res chain seq x y z
N MET A 1 -19.10 4.83 -51.24
CA MET A 1 -18.95 5.07 -49.80
C MET A 1 -18.49 3.74 -49.20
N VAL A 2 -17.18 3.52 -49.09
CA VAL A 2 -16.64 2.28 -48.49
C VAL A 2 -16.43 2.60 -47.03
N GLY A 3 -17.28 2.05 -46.16
CA GLY A 3 -17.11 2.17 -44.72
C GLY A 3 -15.84 1.45 -44.32
N SER A 4 -14.79 2.21 -44.01
CA SER A 4 -13.58 1.68 -43.38
C SER A 4 -13.90 1.50 -41.90
N THR A 5 -14.13 0.28 -41.45
CA THR A 5 -14.10 -0.03 -40.02
C THR A 5 -12.64 0.01 -39.58
N SER A 6 -12.28 0.90 -38.64
CA SER A 6 -10.95 0.86 -38.03
C SER A 6 -10.75 -0.53 -37.39
N PRO A 7 -9.67 -1.26 -37.70
CA PRO A 7 -9.39 -2.53 -37.03
C PRO A 7 -9.13 -2.24 -35.55
N GLN A 8 -10.11 -2.59 -34.72
CA GLN A 8 -9.99 -2.52 -33.27
C GLN A 8 -10.43 -3.85 -32.66
N GLY A 9 -9.67 -4.32 -31.68
CA GLY A 9 -10.01 -5.46 -30.84
C GLY A 9 -10.05 -5.02 -29.38
N PHE A 10 -10.88 -5.67 -28.59
CA PHE A 10 -10.86 -5.49 -27.14
C PHE A 10 -10.68 -6.83 -26.45
N TRP A 11 -9.98 -6.78 -25.33
CA TRP A 11 -9.82 -7.89 -24.41
C TRP A 11 -10.23 -7.41 -23.02
N THR A 12 -10.82 -8.31 -22.24
CA THR A 12 -11.24 -8.05 -20.86
C THR A 12 -10.66 -9.10 -19.93
N VAL A 13 -10.29 -8.68 -18.72
CA VAL A 13 -9.94 -9.57 -17.60
C VAL A 13 -10.68 -9.13 -16.35
N VAL A 14 -11.07 -10.10 -15.53
CA VAL A 14 -11.59 -9.84 -14.19
C VAL A 14 -10.57 -10.35 -13.18
N GLN A 15 -10.27 -9.55 -12.16
CA GLN A 15 -9.49 -9.95 -11.00
C GLN A 15 -10.32 -9.83 -9.72
N ASP A 16 -10.02 -10.70 -8.75
CA ASP A 16 -10.67 -10.78 -7.45
C ASP A 16 -9.62 -10.56 -6.35
N SER A 17 -9.82 -9.53 -5.53
CA SER A 17 -8.96 -9.24 -4.37
C SER A 17 -9.27 -10.13 -3.15
N GLY A 18 -10.41 -10.82 -3.15
CA GLY A 18 -10.93 -11.59 -2.01
C GLY A 18 -11.66 -10.76 -0.95
N SER A 19 -11.52 -9.42 -0.96
CA SER A 19 -12.03 -8.53 0.09
C SER A 19 -13.04 -7.50 -0.46
N PRO A 20 -14.25 -7.39 0.11
CA PRO A 20 -15.18 -6.31 -0.26
C PRO A 20 -14.56 -4.95 0.05
N GLY A 21 -14.84 -3.95 -0.80
CA GLY A 21 -14.33 -2.59 -0.64
C GLY A 21 -12.83 -2.43 -0.90
N PHE A 22 -12.14 -3.42 -1.48
CA PHE A 22 -10.71 -3.31 -1.81
C PHE A 22 -10.43 -2.15 -2.77
N GLU A 23 -9.35 -1.39 -2.50
CA GLU A 23 -8.96 -0.24 -3.31
C GLU A 23 -7.93 -0.64 -4.38
N TRP A 24 -8.38 -0.62 -5.64
CA TRP A 24 -7.52 -0.81 -6.81
C TRP A 24 -6.86 0.50 -7.20
N GLY A 25 -5.58 0.42 -7.56
CA GLY A 25 -4.72 1.58 -7.53
C GLY A 25 -3.98 1.91 -8.79
N ARG A 26 -3.46 0.90 -9.48
CA ARG A 26 -2.52 1.13 -10.57
C ARG A 26 -2.61 0.01 -11.59
N ILE A 27 -2.59 0.39 -12.87
CA ILE A 27 -2.50 -0.54 -13.97
C ILE A 27 -1.31 -0.12 -14.82
N THR A 28 -0.34 -1.02 -14.98
CA THR A 28 0.79 -0.86 -15.90
C THR A 28 0.65 -1.83 -17.05
N TRP A 29 1.12 -1.44 -18.23
CA TRP A 29 1.18 -2.32 -19.39
C TRP A 29 2.41 -2.04 -20.23
N ASN A 30 2.82 -3.03 -21.02
CA ASN A 30 4.01 -2.99 -21.87
C ASN A 30 5.27 -2.65 -21.07
N THR A 31 5.44 -3.29 -19.91
CA THR A 31 6.68 -3.23 -19.12
C THR A 31 7.75 -4.17 -19.69
N GLU A 32 7.38 -5.06 -20.62
CA GLU A 32 8.28 -5.96 -21.32
C GLU A 32 8.70 -5.44 -22.72
N PRO A 33 9.88 -5.82 -23.25
CA PRO A 33 10.40 -5.33 -24.54
C PRO A 33 9.52 -5.62 -25.77
N GLU A 34 8.62 -6.59 -25.68
CA GLU A 34 7.70 -7.00 -26.75
C GLU A 34 6.53 -6.03 -26.94
N GLY A 35 6.25 -5.19 -25.94
CA GLY A 35 5.20 -4.19 -25.97
C GLY A 35 5.52 -3.03 -26.92
N SER A 36 4.53 -2.53 -27.66
CA SER A 36 4.73 -1.37 -28.53
C SER A 36 3.47 -0.55 -28.75
N GLU A 37 3.63 0.77 -28.77
CA GLU A 37 2.59 1.72 -29.17
C GLU A 37 3.16 2.68 -30.23
N PRO A 38 3.26 2.24 -31.51
CA PRO A 38 3.77 3.08 -32.58
C PRO A 38 2.94 4.35 -32.81
N GLN A 39 3.56 5.39 -33.37
CA GLN A 39 2.86 6.64 -33.67
C GLN A 39 1.59 6.41 -34.51
N GLY A 40 0.47 6.98 -34.06
CA GLY A 40 -0.81 6.86 -34.73
C GLY A 40 -1.61 5.60 -34.36
N THR A 41 -1.06 4.72 -33.54
CA THR A 41 -1.80 3.67 -32.82
C THR A 41 -2.20 4.15 -31.43
N ALA A 42 -3.07 3.39 -30.74
CA ALA A 42 -3.36 3.65 -29.33
C ALA A 42 -3.69 2.36 -28.57
N ILE A 43 -3.24 2.26 -27.32
CA ILE A 43 -3.73 1.30 -26.33
C ILE A 43 -4.59 2.08 -25.33
N VAL A 44 -5.88 1.82 -25.33
CA VAL A 44 -6.81 2.43 -24.36
C VAL A 44 -7.16 1.39 -23.30
N VAL A 45 -6.79 1.65 -22.06
CA VAL A 45 -7.14 0.82 -20.91
C VAL A 45 -8.21 1.51 -20.08
N GLU A 46 -9.22 0.74 -19.70
CA GLU A 46 -10.32 1.19 -18.85
C GLU A 46 -10.59 0.16 -17.76
N ALA A 47 -11.06 0.58 -16.59
CA ALA A 47 -11.37 -0.28 -15.47
C ALA A 47 -12.76 0.04 -14.88
N ARG A 48 -13.40 -0.96 -14.28
CA ARG A 48 -14.57 -0.80 -13.39
C ARG A 48 -14.49 -1.80 -12.24
N THR A 49 -15.09 -1.47 -11.10
CA THR A 49 -15.03 -2.29 -9.90
C THR A 49 -16.40 -2.54 -9.30
N ALA A 50 -16.58 -3.68 -8.62
CA ALA A 50 -17.79 -3.99 -7.87
C ALA A 50 -17.49 -5.01 -6.76
N ASP A 51 -18.30 -5.03 -5.69
CA ASP A 51 -18.16 -6.03 -4.61
C ASP A 51 -18.65 -7.43 -4.98
N THR A 52 -19.34 -7.55 -6.13
CA THR A 52 -19.78 -8.84 -6.68
C THR A 52 -19.43 -8.90 -8.15
N GLU A 53 -19.02 -10.06 -8.64
CA GLU A 53 -18.71 -10.27 -10.06
C GLU A 53 -19.91 -9.94 -10.96
N ALA A 54 -21.12 -10.32 -10.53
CA ALA A 54 -22.36 -9.97 -11.24
C ALA A 54 -22.64 -8.45 -11.27
N GLY A 55 -22.17 -7.72 -10.26
CA GLY A 55 -22.31 -6.27 -10.15
C GLY A 55 -21.51 -5.50 -11.19
N LEU A 56 -20.37 -6.04 -11.65
CA LEU A 56 -19.51 -5.40 -12.65
C LEU A 56 -20.31 -4.97 -13.89
N GLY A 57 -21.26 -5.79 -14.33
CA GLY A 57 -22.10 -5.52 -15.50
C GLY A 57 -22.91 -4.21 -15.42
N GLY A 58 -23.20 -3.73 -14.21
CA GLY A 58 -23.91 -2.46 -13.95
C GLY A 58 -23.00 -1.24 -13.84
N GLU A 59 -21.69 -1.45 -13.73
CA GLU A 59 -20.72 -0.37 -13.48
C GLU A 59 -20.15 0.20 -14.76
N THR A 60 -19.75 1.47 -14.70
CA THR A 60 -19.20 2.22 -15.84
C THR A 60 -17.68 2.11 -15.88
N PHE A 61 -17.15 1.78 -17.04
CA PHE A 61 -15.71 1.81 -17.30
C PHE A 61 -15.16 3.24 -17.17
N GLN A 62 -14.08 3.38 -16.41
CA GLN A 62 -13.30 4.60 -16.27
C GLN A 62 -11.95 4.42 -16.96
N SER A 63 -11.49 5.42 -17.72
CA SER A 63 -10.19 5.36 -18.36
C SER A 63 -9.06 5.46 -17.34
N VAL A 64 -8.04 4.63 -17.51
CA VAL A 64 -6.82 4.64 -16.68
C VAL A 64 -5.60 4.94 -17.58
N ALA A 65 -4.60 5.62 -17.02
CA ALA A 65 -3.36 5.93 -17.73
C ALA A 65 -2.24 4.98 -17.30
N ASN A 66 -1.27 4.75 -18.20
CA ASN A 66 -0.23 3.73 -17.98
C ASN A 66 0.65 4.11 -16.79
N GLY A 67 0.57 3.31 -15.72
CA GLY A 67 1.37 3.50 -14.52
C GLY A 67 0.97 4.69 -13.66
N GLU A 68 -0.13 5.38 -13.98
CA GLU A 68 -0.71 6.42 -13.12
C GLU A 68 -1.63 5.80 -12.07
N PHE A 69 -1.70 6.43 -10.91
CA PHE A 69 -2.61 6.00 -9.85
C PHE A 69 -4.06 6.39 -10.15
N PHE A 70 -4.98 5.53 -9.77
CA PHE A 70 -6.43 5.76 -9.72
C PHE A 70 -6.98 5.19 -8.42
N SER A 71 -8.25 5.49 -8.10
CA SER A 71 -8.92 4.95 -6.92
C SER A 71 -10.28 4.42 -7.33
N LEU A 72 -10.42 3.09 -7.30
CA LEU A 72 -11.67 2.37 -7.55
C LEU A 72 -11.87 1.30 -6.49
N PHE A 73 -13.04 1.30 -5.86
CA PHE A 73 -13.35 0.41 -4.75
C PHE A 73 -14.22 -0.75 -5.19
N GLY A 74 -13.87 -1.95 -4.73
CA GLY A 74 -14.68 -3.14 -4.90
C GLY A 74 -13.84 -4.40 -4.89
N ARG A 75 -14.43 -5.51 -4.43
CA ARG A 75 -13.75 -6.81 -4.45
C ARG A 75 -13.19 -7.20 -5.82
N PHE A 76 -14.00 -7.01 -6.87
CA PHE A 76 -13.66 -7.37 -8.24
C PHE A 76 -13.32 -6.13 -9.06
N ILE A 77 -12.33 -6.24 -9.95
CA ILE A 77 -12.03 -5.27 -11.00
C ILE A 77 -12.13 -5.94 -12.36
N GLU A 78 -12.82 -5.31 -13.30
CA GLU A 78 -12.78 -5.67 -14.72
C GLU A 78 -11.98 -4.63 -15.48
N VAL A 79 -10.92 -5.08 -16.15
CA VAL A 79 -10.06 -4.23 -16.99
C VAL A 79 -10.32 -4.57 -18.45
N ARG A 80 -10.54 -3.53 -19.26
CA ARG A 80 -10.70 -3.63 -20.71
C ARG A 80 -9.55 -2.90 -21.40
N ALA A 81 -8.83 -3.61 -22.25
CA ALA A 81 -7.86 -3.01 -23.16
C ALA A 81 -8.41 -2.99 -24.59
N THR A 82 -8.37 -1.82 -25.23
CA THR A 82 -8.75 -1.64 -26.63
C THR A 82 -7.54 -1.23 -27.46
N LEU A 83 -7.19 -2.05 -28.45
CA LEU A 83 -6.07 -1.81 -29.36
C LEU A 83 -6.60 -1.13 -30.62
N LYS A 84 -6.11 0.07 -30.91
CA LYS A 84 -6.49 0.86 -32.08
C LYS A 84 -5.34 0.89 -33.07
N ALA A 85 -5.54 0.27 -34.24
CA ALA A 85 -4.59 0.33 -35.33
C ALA A 85 -4.58 1.71 -35.99
N ALA A 86 -3.42 2.09 -36.53
CA ALA A 86 -3.25 3.27 -37.37
C ALA A 86 -3.93 3.07 -38.75
N ALA A 87 -4.12 4.16 -39.48
CA ALA A 87 -4.77 4.14 -40.80
C ALA A 87 -4.03 3.31 -41.86
N ASP A 88 -2.72 3.10 -41.67
CA ASP A 88 -1.87 2.28 -42.54
C ASP A 88 -1.86 0.79 -42.18
N GLY A 89 -2.63 0.39 -41.15
CA GLY A 89 -2.71 -0.98 -40.67
C GLY A 89 -1.67 -1.35 -39.61
N THR A 90 -0.79 -0.42 -39.22
CA THR A 90 0.12 -0.63 -38.08
C THR A 90 -0.71 -0.82 -36.81
N SER A 91 -0.45 -1.89 -36.05
CA SER A 91 -1.16 -2.22 -34.80
C SER A 91 -0.24 -2.00 -33.60
N PRO A 92 -0.77 -1.56 -32.44
CA PRO A 92 -0.02 -1.67 -31.20
C PRO A 92 0.08 -3.13 -30.77
N VAL A 93 1.01 -3.41 -29.85
CA VAL A 93 1.19 -4.71 -29.18
C VAL A 93 1.05 -4.47 -27.69
N LEU A 94 0.09 -5.18 -27.08
CA LEU A 94 -0.04 -5.30 -25.63
C LEU A 94 0.65 -6.61 -25.19
N SER A 95 1.85 -6.52 -24.61
CA SER A 95 2.64 -7.69 -24.19
C SER A 95 2.23 -8.20 -22.81
N ASP A 96 2.06 -7.27 -21.89
CA ASP A 96 1.77 -7.52 -20.49
C ASP A 96 0.83 -6.46 -19.93
N ILE A 97 0.07 -6.83 -18.91
CA ILE A 97 -0.73 -5.92 -18.10
C ILE A 97 -0.66 -6.38 -16.64
N ARG A 98 -0.37 -5.45 -15.74
CA ARG A 98 -0.32 -5.70 -14.30
C ARG A 98 -1.34 -4.81 -13.62
N ILE A 99 -2.10 -5.39 -12.71
CA ILE A 99 -3.13 -4.72 -11.91
C ILE A 99 -2.65 -4.77 -10.47
N GLN A 100 -2.57 -3.61 -9.82
CA GLN A 100 -2.00 -3.45 -8.49
C GLN A 100 -2.98 -2.72 -7.56
N PRO A 101 -2.91 -2.95 -6.24
CA PRO A 101 -3.64 -2.16 -5.25
C PRO A 101 -3.22 -0.68 -5.27
N ALA A 102 -4.02 0.17 -4.62
CA ALA A 102 -3.68 1.58 -4.37
C ALA A 102 -2.46 1.73 -3.47
N TYR A 103 -2.25 0.77 -2.58
CA TYR A 103 -1.11 0.73 -1.68
C TYR A 103 -0.70 -0.71 -1.39
N VAL A 104 0.55 -0.91 -1.02
CA VAL A 104 1.04 -2.18 -0.47
C VAL A 104 0.82 -2.18 1.05
N ALA A 105 0.19 -3.22 1.58
CA ALA A 105 0.11 -3.38 3.03
C ALA A 105 1.48 -3.82 3.57
N VAL A 106 1.99 -3.15 4.60
CA VAL A 106 3.30 -3.44 5.20
C VAL A 106 3.16 -3.71 6.71
N PRO A 107 3.94 -4.65 7.27
CA PRO A 107 3.95 -4.86 8.71
C PRO A 107 4.57 -3.66 9.42
N VAL A 108 3.87 -3.15 10.41
CA VAL A 108 4.32 -2.05 11.26
C VAL A 108 4.28 -2.51 12.72
N ASP A 109 5.33 -2.17 13.45
CA ASP A 109 5.44 -2.39 14.89
C ASP A 109 5.74 -1.06 15.58
N ILE A 110 4.78 -0.56 16.34
CA ILE A 110 4.94 0.64 17.16
C ILE A 110 5.50 0.20 18.49
N LYS A 111 6.66 0.76 18.87
CA LYS A 111 7.39 0.40 20.09
C LYS A 111 7.77 -1.10 20.10
N PRO A 112 8.68 -1.51 19.20
CA PRO A 112 9.17 -2.88 19.17
C PRO A 112 9.65 -3.38 20.54
N GLU A 113 9.56 -4.70 20.73
CA GLU A 113 9.79 -5.43 21.98
C GLU A 113 8.73 -5.18 23.09
N SER A 114 7.54 -4.68 22.72
CA SER A 114 6.43 -4.42 23.64
C SER A 114 5.13 -4.91 23.00
N CYS A 115 4.24 -5.53 23.78
CA CYS A 115 2.84 -5.72 23.37
C CYS A 115 1.98 -5.92 24.64
N PRO A 116 0.98 -5.07 24.91
CA PRO A 116 0.52 -3.95 24.09
C PRO A 116 1.56 -2.83 24.05
N ASN A 117 1.37 -1.87 23.15
CA ASN A 117 2.29 -0.74 22.98
C ASN A 117 1.82 0.48 23.77
N PRO A 118 2.34 0.73 25.00
CA PRO A 118 1.90 1.88 25.77
C PRO A 118 2.43 3.17 25.16
N LEU A 119 1.50 4.03 24.75
CA LEU A 119 1.75 5.41 24.35
C LEU A 119 1.37 6.35 25.50
N ASN A 120 2.38 6.97 26.10
CA ASN A 120 2.17 7.84 27.25
C ASN A 120 2.01 9.29 26.81
N VAL A 121 0.83 9.87 27.08
CA VAL A 121 0.49 11.25 26.66
C VAL A 121 1.34 12.33 27.33
N LYS A 122 2.08 11.97 28.39
CA LYS A 122 3.00 12.88 29.09
C LYS A 122 4.47 12.68 28.69
N ASP A 123 4.79 11.64 27.91
CA ASP A 123 6.16 11.37 27.50
C ASP A 123 6.61 12.39 26.46
N LYS A 124 7.77 13.02 26.70
CA LYS A 124 8.39 14.01 25.81
C LYS A 124 9.58 13.43 25.05
N GLY A 125 9.74 12.11 25.11
CA GLY A 125 10.73 11.37 24.36
C GLY A 125 10.27 11.09 22.92
N THR A 126 10.98 10.15 22.30
CA THR A 126 10.66 9.68 20.95
C THR A 126 9.84 8.41 21.02
N LEU A 127 8.82 8.29 20.17
CA LEU A 127 8.17 7.03 19.86
C LEU A 127 9.00 6.32 18.79
N SER A 128 9.36 5.06 19.02
CA SER A 128 10.05 4.23 18.03
C SER A 128 9.01 3.41 17.27
N VAL A 129 9.11 3.35 15.94
CA VAL A 129 8.22 2.54 15.09
C VAL A 129 9.09 1.86 14.04
N ALA A 130 8.84 0.60 13.74
CA ALA A 130 9.49 -0.15 12.68
C ALA A 130 8.50 -0.41 11.55
N ILE A 131 8.92 -0.16 10.30
CA ILE A 131 8.35 -0.86 9.14
C ILE A 131 9.18 -2.12 9.00
N VAL A 132 8.54 -3.27 9.21
CA VAL A 132 9.24 -4.54 9.34
C VAL A 132 9.55 -5.09 7.94
N GLY A 133 10.79 -5.50 7.71
CA GLY A 133 11.19 -6.11 6.45
C GLY A 133 10.57 -7.51 6.31
N THR A 134 10.33 -7.94 5.07
CA THR A 134 9.92 -9.33 4.79
C THR A 134 10.61 -9.84 3.53
N GLU A 135 10.45 -11.12 3.20
CA GLU A 135 10.92 -11.66 1.92
C GLU A 135 10.32 -10.93 0.70
N ASP A 136 9.11 -10.38 0.85
CA ASP A 136 8.35 -9.71 -0.20
C ASP A 136 8.40 -8.17 -0.10
N PHE A 137 9.01 -7.61 0.96
CA PHE A 137 9.10 -6.16 1.18
C PHE A 137 10.49 -5.74 1.67
N ASP A 138 11.26 -5.16 0.74
CA ASP A 138 12.58 -4.61 0.99
C ASP A 138 12.48 -3.14 1.45
N VAL A 139 12.72 -2.91 2.74
CA VAL A 139 12.62 -1.59 3.37
C VAL A 139 13.60 -0.56 2.81
N THR A 140 14.65 -0.98 2.09
CA THR A 140 15.60 -0.05 1.45
C THR A 140 15.00 0.68 0.25
N GLN A 141 13.85 0.20 -0.24
CA GLN A 141 13.10 0.82 -1.34
C GLN A 141 12.13 1.90 -0.88
N VAL A 142 11.89 2.01 0.43
CA VAL A 142 11.04 3.05 1.03
C VAL A 142 11.73 4.41 0.90
N ASP A 143 10.97 5.47 0.57
CA ASP A 143 11.39 6.85 0.80
C ASP A 143 11.06 7.23 2.25
N PRO A 144 12.03 7.25 3.19
CA PRO A 144 11.74 7.47 4.60
C PRO A 144 11.25 8.89 4.88
N ALA A 145 11.54 9.85 4.00
CA ALA A 145 11.09 11.23 4.14
C ALA A 145 9.60 11.40 3.80
N SER A 146 9.03 10.45 3.05
CA SER A 146 7.60 10.41 2.74
C SER A 146 6.75 9.79 3.86
N VAL A 147 7.38 9.09 4.80
CA VAL A 147 6.68 8.34 5.85
C VAL A 147 6.02 9.29 6.84
N THR A 148 4.79 8.98 7.20
CA THR A 148 4.05 9.65 8.28
C THR A 148 3.33 8.65 9.16
N LEU A 149 3.27 8.91 10.46
CA LEU A 149 2.44 8.20 11.44
C LEU A 149 1.36 9.18 11.91
N GLU A 150 0.09 8.89 11.63
CA GLU A 150 -1.02 9.84 11.90
C GLU A 150 -0.75 11.24 11.30
N GLY A 151 -0.09 11.28 10.13
CA GLY A 151 0.31 12.53 9.46
C GLY A 151 1.54 13.23 10.04
N VAL A 152 2.17 12.70 11.10
CA VAL A 152 3.40 13.23 11.70
C VAL A 152 4.62 12.62 11.00
N SER A 153 5.58 13.44 10.58
CA SER A 153 6.83 12.97 9.95
C SER A 153 7.86 12.47 10.99
N PRO A 154 8.72 11.51 10.64
CA PRO A 154 9.78 11.04 11.52
C PRO A 154 10.86 12.11 11.73
N LEU A 155 11.46 12.13 12.92
CA LEU A 155 12.61 12.97 13.27
C LEU A 155 13.91 12.43 12.65
N ARG A 156 14.03 11.10 12.58
CA ARG A 156 15.19 10.37 12.05
C ARG A 156 14.82 8.90 11.83
N TRP A 157 15.64 8.21 11.05
CA TRP A 157 15.49 6.79 10.76
C TRP A 157 16.83 6.08 10.67
N SER A 158 16.79 4.76 10.79
CA SER A 158 17.91 3.82 10.58
C SER A 158 17.37 2.51 10.04
N VAL A 159 18.21 1.80 9.29
CA VAL A 159 17.91 0.42 8.88
C VAL A 159 18.61 -0.50 9.87
N GLU A 160 17.83 -1.29 10.59
CA GLU A 160 18.29 -2.24 11.62
C GLU A 160 17.27 -3.35 11.80
N ASP A 161 17.72 -4.52 12.26
CA ASP A 161 16.85 -5.64 12.63
C ASP A 161 16.31 -5.38 14.05
N SER A 162 15.00 -5.11 14.17
CA SER A 162 14.39 -4.48 15.34
C SER A 162 13.00 -4.99 15.71
N ALA A 163 12.34 -5.73 14.83
CA ALA A 163 10.97 -6.21 14.99
C ALA A 163 10.79 -7.57 14.29
N ILE A 164 9.59 -8.14 14.44
CA ILE A 164 9.16 -9.36 13.75
C ILE A 164 7.79 -9.04 13.15
N PRO A 165 7.50 -9.46 11.90
CA PRO A 165 6.23 -9.12 11.27
C PRO A 165 5.06 -9.82 11.97
N TYR A 166 4.00 -9.07 12.26
CA TYR A 166 2.74 -9.58 12.80
C TYR A 166 1.63 -9.52 11.74
N GLU A 167 0.94 -10.63 11.52
CA GLU A 167 -0.24 -10.69 10.66
C GLU A 167 -1.55 -10.69 11.47
N PRO A 168 -2.61 -10.00 11.01
CA PRO A 168 -2.69 -9.27 9.73
C PRO A 168 -1.98 -7.90 9.79
N TYR A 169 -1.47 -7.42 8.65
CA TYR A 169 -0.81 -6.11 8.54
C TYR A 169 -1.78 -4.93 8.67
N LEU A 170 -3.06 -5.14 8.34
CA LEU A 170 -4.15 -4.17 8.40
C LEU A 170 -5.42 -4.83 8.94
N GLY A 171 -6.32 -4.04 9.52
CA GLY A 171 -7.58 -4.50 10.14
C GLY A 171 -7.45 -5.03 11.57
N LYS A 172 -6.42 -4.63 12.32
CA LYS A 172 -6.21 -4.92 13.74
C LYS A 172 -7.33 -4.32 14.60
N GLN A 173 -7.69 -5.01 15.68
CA GLN A 173 -8.84 -4.64 16.53
C GLN A 173 -8.55 -4.71 18.02
N ASP A 174 -7.58 -5.53 18.45
CA ASP A 174 -7.26 -5.75 19.85
C ASP A 174 -5.89 -5.13 20.22
N ALA A 175 -5.74 -4.65 21.46
CA ALA A 175 -4.49 -4.06 21.94
C ALA A 175 -3.31 -5.05 21.91
N TYR A 176 -3.60 -6.35 21.83
CA TYR A 176 -2.64 -7.44 21.73
C TYR A 176 -2.44 -7.97 20.31
N ASP A 177 -2.99 -7.30 19.29
CA ASP A 177 -2.71 -7.59 17.87
C ASP A 177 -1.31 -7.07 17.47
N CYS A 178 -0.28 -7.39 18.28
CA CYS A 178 1.12 -6.99 18.16
C CYS A 178 2.05 -8.13 18.66
N LEU A 179 3.37 -7.92 18.61
CA LEU A 179 4.37 -8.88 19.08
C LEU A 179 5.27 -8.28 20.16
N GLU A 180 5.30 -8.90 21.35
CA GLU A 180 6.15 -8.44 22.46
C GLU A 180 7.60 -8.93 22.34
N TYR A 181 7.81 -10.21 22.01
CA TYR A 181 9.11 -10.86 21.87
C TYR A 181 8.88 -12.36 21.63
N TYR A 182 9.52 -12.96 20.62
CA TYR A 182 9.55 -14.41 20.46
C TYR A 182 10.97 -14.88 20.15
N PRO A 183 11.68 -15.50 21.10
CA PRO A 183 13.00 -16.01 20.84
C PRO A 183 12.89 -17.22 19.90
N ASP A 184 13.38 -17.07 18.67
CA ASP A 184 13.49 -18.14 17.70
C ASP A 184 14.96 -18.49 17.40
N GLU A 185 15.20 -19.22 16.33
CA GLU A 185 16.56 -19.59 15.92
C GLU A 185 17.38 -18.44 15.32
N HIS A 186 16.73 -17.31 14.99
CA HIS A 186 17.32 -16.10 14.42
C HIS A 186 17.70 -15.07 15.49
N GLY A 187 17.06 -15.09 16.66
CA GLY A 187 17.43 -14.27 17.82
C GLY A 187 16.21 -13.69 18.51
N ALA A 188 16.33 -12.42 18.93
CA ALA A 188 15.19 -11.63 19.42
C ALA A 188 14.26 -11.18 18.26
N PHE A 189 14.78 -11.21 17.04
CA PHE A 189 14.21 -10.70 15.80
C PHE A 189 14.48 -11.69 14.66
N ASP A 190 13.93 -11.42 13.47
CA ASP A 190 13.92 -12.38 12.35
C ASP A 190 15.14 -12.31 11.42
N GLY A 191 16.05 -11.36 11.65
CA GLY A 191 17.27 -11.19 10.84
C GLY A 191 17.02 -10.52 9.49
N VAL A 192 15.81 -10.03 9.23
CA VAL A 192 15.47 -9.22 8.07
C VAL A 192 15.60 -7.75 8.46
N PRO A 193 16.26 -6.89 7.65
CA PRO A 193 16.40 -5.49 7.99
C PRO A 193 15.05 -4.76 8.03
N ASP A 194 14.81 -3.98 9.08
CA ASP A 194 13.65 -3.10 9.23
C ASP A 194 14.03 -1.64 9.03
N LEU A 195 13.04 -0.82 8.66
CA LEU A 195 13.18 0.63 8.72
C LEU A 195 12.65 1.14 10.07
N THR A 196 13.56 1.38 11.01
CA THR A 196 13.25 1.99 12.29
C THR A 196 13.17 3.50 12.16
N LEU A 197 12.04 4.06 12.57
CA LEU A 197 11.70 5.48 12.56
C LEU A 197 11.52 5.99 13.99
N LYS A 198 11.98 7.21 14.26
CA LYS A 198 11.77 7.88 15.55
C LYS A 198 10.86 9.09 15.34
N PHE A 199 9.69 9.07 15.95
CA PHE A 199 8.71 10.17 15.93
C PHE A 199 8.75 10.95 17.24
N ASP A 200 8.36 12.23 17.21
CA ASP A 200 8.10 12.98 18.43
C ASP A 200 6.79 12.48 19.06
N ALA A 201 6.87 11.93 20.28
CA ALA A 201 5.70 11.33 20.92
C ALA A 201 4.60 12.36 21.21
N GLN A 202 4.94 13.64 21.46
CA GLN A 202 3.96 14.68 21.72
C GLN A 202 3.28 15.17 20.43
N GLU A 203 4.00 15.21 19.31
CA GLU A 203 3.37 15.52 18.03
C GLU A 203 2.36 14.45 17.62
N VAL A 204 2.70 13.16 17.79
CA VAL A 204 1.78 12.04 17.55
C VAL A 204 0.55 12.13 18.46
N VAL A 205 0.75 12.31 19.77
CA VAL A 205 -0.37 12.47 20.72
C VAL A 205 -1.24 13.69 20.38
N THR A 206 -0.64 14.77 19.87
CA THR A 206 -1.38 15.95 19.43
C THR A 206 -2.21 15.65 18.18
N ALA A 207 -1.67 14.87 17.23
CA ALA A 207 -2.38 14.44 16.02
C ALA A 207 -3.59 13.55 16.34
N LEU A 208 -3.48 12.65 17.34
CA LEU A 208 -4.59 11.82 17.82
C LEU A 208 -5.73 12.64 18.45
N GLY A 209 -5.45 13.84 18.95
CA GLY A 209 -6.44 14.70 19.59
C GLY A 209 -6.81 14.25 21.00
N ALA A 210 -8.12 14.19 21.31
CA ALA A 210 -8.59 13.90 22.65
C ALA A 210 -8.64 12.39 22.93
N VAL A 211 -7.83 11.92 23.88
CA VAL A 211 -7.70 10.51 24.28
C VAL A 211 -7.81 10.35 25.81
N ASN A 212 -8.20 9.15 26.27
CA ASN A 212 -8.35 8.77 27.67
C ASN A 212 -7.38 7.64 28.06
N ASP A 213 -7.11 7.51 29.36
CA ASP A 213 -6.32 6.41 29.91
C ASP A 213 -7.00 5.06 29.61
N GLY A 214 -6.26 4.13 29.00
CA GLY A 214 -6.75 2.82 28.60
C GLY A 214 -7.42 2.76 27.22
N ASP A 215 -7.53 3.88 26.48
CA ASP A 215 -8.00 3.84 25.10
C ASP A 215 -7.06 2.97 24.25
N VAL A 216 -7.66 2.15 23.39
CA VAL A 216 -6.96 1.29 22.44
C VAL A 216 -7.20 1.86 21.06
N LEU A 217 -6.12 2.28 20.39
CA LEU A 217 -6.19 2.96 19.10
C LEU A 217 -5.33 2.22 18.07
N VAL A 218 -5.87 2.07 16.87
CA VAL A 218 -5.12 1.71 15.67
C VAL A 218 -4.43 2.99 15.21
N LEU A 219 -3.12 2.95 15.03
CA LEU A 219 -2.35 4.05 14.45
C LEU A 219 -1.92 3.66 13.04
N GLU A 220 -2.24 4.52 12.08
CA GLU A 220 -1.93 4.33 10.68
C GLU A 220 -0.58 4.97 10.33
N LEU A 221 0.26 4.20 9.64
CA LEU A 221 1.51 4.64 9.04
C LEU A 221 1.39 4.54 7.52
N ALA A 222 1.66 5.65 6.84
CA ALA A 222 1.61 5.74 5.39
C ALA A 222 2.92 6.29 4.84
N GLY A 223 3.28 5.88 3.62
CA GLY A 223 4.46 6.39 2.92
C GLY A 223 4.49 5.93 1.47
N ASN A 224 5.58 6.25 0.78
CA ASN A 224 5.82 5.82 -0.60
C ASN A 224 7.19 5.16 -0.74
N LEU A 225 7.29 4.26 -1.71
CA LEU A 225 8.58 3.80 -2.22
C LEU A 225 9.27 4.94 -2.98
N LEU A 226 10.59 4.84 -3.13
CA LEU A 226 11.35 5.76 -3.99
C LEU A 226 10.84 5.67 -5.44
N ASP A 227 10.94 6.78 -6.18
CA ASP A 227 10.51 6.86 -7.58
C ASP A 227 11.17 5.79 -8.47
N GLU A 228 12.44 5.43 -8.18
CA GLU A 228 13.18 4.40 -8.93
C GLU A 228 12.63 2.98 -8.73
N PHE A 229 11.90 2.74 -7.63
CA PHE A 229 11.14 1.52 -7.35
C PHE A 229 9.64 1.68 -7.68
N GLY A 230 9.30 2.73 -8.44
CA GLY A 230 7.96 2.94 -8.99
C GLY A 230 7.05 3.83 -8.15
N GLY A 231 7.51 4.42 -7.04
CA GLY A 231 6.75 5.41 -6.27
C GLY A 231 5.47 4.86 -5.62
N GLY A 232 5.39 3.55 -5.40
CA GLY A 232 4.23 2.87 -4.82
C GLY A 232 3.87 3.39 -3.43
N ALA A 233 2.60 3.75 -3.18
CA ALA A 233 2.15 4.00 -1.82
C ALA A 233 2.14 2.69 -1.00
N PHE A 234 2.34 2.80 0.30
CA PHE A 234 2.15 1.71 1.24
C PHE A 234 1.41 2.19 2.48
N LEU A 235 0.74 1.25 3.14
CA LEU A 235 0.01 1.45 4.37
C LEU A 235 0.35 0.35 5.35
N GLY A 236 0.58 0.71 6.60
CA GLY A 236 0.67 -0.25 7.69
C GLY A 236 0.01 0.34 8.92
N GLU A 237 -0.30 -0.50 9.89
CA GLU A 237 -0.87 -0.05 11.14
C GLU A 237 -0.37 -0.87 12.31
N ASP A 238 -0.42 -0.27 13.49
CA ASP A 238 -0.24 -1.01 14.71
C ASP A 238 -1.05 -0.42 15.87
N MET A 239 -1.21 -1.20 16.93
CA MET A 239 -2.08 -0.89 18.05
C MET A 239 -1.31 -0.21 19.16
N VAL A 240 -1.89 0.83 19.78
CA VAL A 240 -1.38 1.40 21.03
C VAL A 240 -2.43 1.39 22.13
N ILE A 241 -1.95 1.28 23.37
CA ILE A 241 -2.75 1.55 24.56
C ILE A 241 -2.35 2.89 25.18
N ILE A 242 -3.30 3.80 25.31
CA ILE A 242 -3.06 5.14 25.86
C ILE A 242 -2.83 5.04 27.36
N THR A 243 -1.76 5.69 27.83
CA THR A 243 -1.44 5.80 29.25
C THR A 243 -1.23 7.24 29.68
N THR A 244 -1.70 7.57 30.87
CA THR A 244 -1.63 8.92 31.46
C THR A 244 -0.74 8.99 32.71
N LYS A 245 -0.23 7.84 33.17
CA LYS A 245 0.69 7.76 34.30
C LYS A 245 2.06 8.28 33.88
N GLY A 246 2.69 9.13 34.69
CA GLY A 246 4.09 9.52 34.43
C GLY A 246 5.01 8.30 34.64
N LYS A 247 6.16 8.25 33.96
CA LYS A 247 7.26 7.35 34.36
C LYS A 247 7.60 7.69 35.82
N GLU A 248 7.44 6.74 36.74
CA GLU A 248 7.90 6.89 38.13
C GLU A 248 9.44 6.96 38.20
#